data_AF-A0A4R5A461-F1
#
_entry.id   AF-A0A4R5A461-F1
#
_cell.length_a   1.000
_cell.length_b   1.000
_cell.length_c   1.000
_cell.angle_alpha   90.00
_cell.angle_beta   90.00
_cell.angle_gamma   90.00
#
_symmetry.space_group_name_H-M   'P 1'
#
loop_
_entity.id
_entity.type
_entity.pdbx_description
1 polymer ?
#
loop_
_entity_poly.entity_id
_entity_poly.type
_entity_poly.pdbx_seq_one_letter_code
_entity_poly.pdbx_strand_id
1 'polypeptide(L)'
;MPEDEQEQGGISRKNFIAAVGIGALAVPAVVSSASPAQATQPSGSPLGPRLLEPTPKCTDGDDEQTPNQTEGPYFKPGSPERANLVTPGMPGTKLTVSGIVYSRSCKPIARALLDFWQCDNGGIYDNSGYTLRGHQYTDAAGKFTLQTIVPGLYPGRTRHIHVKAQAPGQRILTTQLYFPGEPRNQTDTIYDPRLLMKMGTDQNGRTGAFDFVLMVP
;
A
#
# COMPACT_ATOMS: atom_id res chain seq x y z
N MET A 1 -56.17 14.35 4.24
CA MET A 1 -57.10 15.24 3.54
C MET A 1 -57.76 16.13 4.57
N PRO A 2 -57.84 17.44 4.35
CA PRO A 2 -57.48 18.16 3.10
C PRO A 2 -55.93 18.22 2.91
N GLU A 3 -55.28 18.60 1.80
CA GLU A 3 -55.57 19.59 0.73
C GLU A 3 -55.42 21.04 1.28
N ASP A 4 -54.72 22.02 0.68
CA ASP A 4 -54.15 22.16 -0.68
C ASP A 4 -52.90 23.09 -0.72
N GLU A 5 -52.17 23.01 -1.87
CA GLU A 5 -51.35 24.02 -2.61
C GLU A 5 -50.07 24.64 -1.98
N GLN A 6 -48.87 24.54 -2.60
CA GLN A 6 -48.28 25.32 -3.72
C GLN A 6 -48.20 26.85 -3.45
N GLU A 7 -47.11 27.61 -3.71
CA GLU A 7 -46.16 27.64 -4.84
C GLU A 7 -44.78 28.29 -4.52
N GLN A 8 -43.81 28.01 -5.40
CA GLN A 8 -42.71 28.86 -5.94
C GLN A 8 -41.89 29.88 -5.10
N GLY A 9 -40.56 29.86 -5.36
CA GLY A 9 -39.87 31.06 -5.86
C GLY A 9 -38.55 31.49 -5.18
N GLY A 10 -37.48 31.71 -5.97
CA GLY A 10 -36.39 32.62 -5.59
C GLY A 10 -34.94 32.17 -5.86
N ILE A 11 -34.44 32.30 -7.09
CA ILE A 11 -33.00 32.39 -7.38
C ILE A 11 -32.62 33.87 -7.60
N SER A 12 -31.61 34.37 -6.90
CA SER A 12 -30.99 35.70 -7.07
C SER A 12 -29.71 35.79 -6.22
N ARG A 13 -28.65 36.53 -6.58
CA ARG A 13 -28.39 37.44 -7.72
C ARG A 13 -26.89 37.40 -8.09
N LYS A 14 -26.59 37.67 -9.36
CA LYS A 14 -25.23 38.00 -9.84
C LYS A 14 -24.96 39.50 -9.66
N ASN A 15 -23.71 39.91 -9.49
CA ASN A 15 -23.30 41.31 -9.66
C ASN A 15 -22.80 41.60 -11.08
N PHE A 16 -23.12 42.81 -11.53
CA PHE A 16 -22.66 43.50 -12.75
C PHE A 16 -21.14 43.81 -12.69
N ILE A 17 -20.43 44.27 -13.74
CA ILE A 17 -20.69 45.39 -14.66
C ILE A 17 -20.12 45.13 -16.07
N ALA A 18 -20.73 45.76 -17.08
CA ALA A 18 -20.28 45.77 -18.49
C ALA A 18 -19.73 47.14 -18.92
N ALA A 19 -19.01 47.18 -20.06
CA ALA A 19 -18.75 48.40 -20.82
C ALA A 19 -18.73 48.09 -22.33
N VAL A 20 -19.25 49.01 -23.14
CA VAL A 20 -19.45 48.88 -24.60
C VAL A 20 -18.80 50.06 -25.32
N GLY A 21 -18.29 49.85 -26.54
CA GLY A 21 -17.87 50.92 -27.45
C GLY A 21 -17.86 50.47 -28.92
N ILE A 22 -18.45 51.26 -29.81
CA ILE A 22 -18.59 51.02 -31.27
C ILE A 22 -17.95 52.20 -32.01
N GLY A 23 -17.24 51.98 -33.13
CA GLY A 23 -16.81 53.08 -34.00
C GLY A 23 -15.92 52.68 -35.20
N ALA A 24 -16.09 53.37 -36.33
CA ALA A 24 -15.40 53.16 -37.62
C ALA A 24 -15.38 54.49 -38.42
N LEU A 25 -14.79 54.66 -39.61
CA LEU A 25 -14.20 53.73 -40.59
C LEU A 25 -13.20 54.52 -41.47
N ALA A 26 -11.91 54.14 -41.57
CA ALA A 26 -10.98 54.79 -42.52
C ALA A 26 -9.75 53.94 -42.93
N VAL A 27 -9.37 54.09 -44.20
CA VAL A 27 -8.15 53.62 -44.90
C VAL A 27 -7.77 54.75 -45.89
N PRO A 28 -6.55 54.85 -46.48
CA PRO A 28 -5.36 54.01 -46.34
C PRO A 28 -4.01 54.77 -46.17
N ALA A 29 -2.94 54.04 -45.84
CA ALA A 29 -1.57 54.39 -46.25
C ALA A 29 -0.67 53.15 -46.25
N VAL A 30 -0.01 52.86 -47.37
CA VAL A 30 0.98 51.77 -47.46
C VAL A 30 2.36 52.26 -47.03
N VAL A 31 2.93 51.62 -46.02
CA VAL A 31 4.35 51.74 -45.66
C VAL A 31 4.88 50.36 -45.31
N SER A 32 5.76 49.84 -46.17
CA SER A 32 6.47 48.58 -45.90
C SER A 32 7.48 48.78 -44.77
N SER A 33 7.10 48.38 -43.56
CA SER A 33 8.05 48.11 -42.48
C SER A 33 8.25 46.60 -42.38
N ALA A 34 9.50 46.15 -42.50
CA ALA A 34 9.84 44.75 -42.33
C ALA A 34 9.70 44.37 -40.85
N SER A 35 8.70 43.54 -40.52
CA SER A 35 8.60 42.94 -39.20
C SER A 35 9.84 42.06 -38.94
N PRO A 36 10.57 42.24 -37.83
CA PRO A 36 11.52 41.23 -37.40
C PRO A 36 10.73 39.95 -37.09
N ALA A 37 11.18 38.81 -37.62
CA ALA A 37 10.59 37.52 -37.30
C ALA A 37 10.78 37.24 -35.80
N GLN A 38 9.71 37.44 -35.02
CA GLN A 38 9.72 37.18 -33.59
C GLN A 38 9.79 35.67 -33.39
N ALA A 39 10.98 35.17 -33.06
CA ALA A 39 11.25 33.75 -32.91
C ALA A 39 10.33 33.15 -31.84
N THR A 40 9.42 32.29 -32.25
CA THR A 40 8.59 31.47 -31.36
C THR A 40 9.51 30.59 -30.53
N GLN A 41 9.82 31.03 -29.31
CA GLN A 41 10.50 30.22 -28.32
C GLN A 41 9.65 28.97 -28.07
N PRO A 42 10.18 27.73 -28.22
CA PRO A 42 9.47 26.57 -27.74
C PRO A 42 9.33 26.69 -26.23
N SER A 43 8.10 26.65 -25.72
CA SER A 43 7.81 26.62 -24.28
C SER A 43 8.25 25.28 -23.67
N GLY A 44 9.56 25.10 -23.55
CA GLY A 44 10.14 24.05 -22.74
C GLY A 44 9.80 24.31 -21.29
N SER A 45 8.85 23.55 -20.74
CA SER A 45 8.66 23.48 -19.29
C SER A 45 10.02 23.25 -18.64
N PRO A 46 10.47 24.09 -17.69
CA PRO A 46 11.69 23.80 -16.98
C PRO A 46 11.50 22.48 -16.26
N LEU A 47 12.33 21.49 -16.63
CA LEU A 47 12.53 20.29 -15.83
C LEU A 47 13.22 20.74 -14.54
N GLY A 48 12.42 21.24 -13.60
CA GLY A 48 12.85 21.41 -12.22
C GLY A 48 13.41 20.09 -11.72
N PRO A 49 14.39 20.11 -10.81
CA PRO A 49 15.06 18.90 -10.36
C PRO A 49 14.00 17.89 -9.91
N ARG A 50 13.84 16.81 -10.68
CA ARG A 50 12.99 15.68 -10.29
C ARG A 50 13.58 15.17 -9.00
N LEU A 51 12.92 15.48 -7.88
CA LEU A 51 13.28 14.96 -6.58
C LEU A 51 13.22 13.44 -6.72
N LEU A 52 14.39 12.82 -6.80
CA LEU A 52 14.49 11.37 -6.89
C LEU A 52 13.87 10.84 -5.61
N GLU A 53 12.98 9.84 -5.74
CA GLU A 53 12.48 9.14 -4.56
C GLU A 53 13.70 8.68 -3.76
N PRO A 54 13.79 9.01 -2.45
CA PRO A 54 14.94 8.61 -1.65
C PRO A 54 15.14 7.11 -1.82
N THR A 55 16.35 6.71 -2.24
CA THR A 55 16.71 5.29 -2.29
C THR A 55 16.32 4.68 -0.94
N PRO A 56 15.54 3.59 -0.92
CA PRO A 56 15.21 2.90 0.33
C PRO A 56 16.47 2.72 1.16
N LYS A 57 16.38 2.94 2.49
CA LYS A 57 17.53 2.80 3.39
C LYS A 57 17.93 1.33 3.49
N CYS A 58 18.69 0.93 2.49
CA CYS A 58 19.51 -0.25 2.43
C CYS A 58 20.84 0.12 3.06
N THR A 59 21.11 -0.42 4.25
CA THR A 59 22.37 -0.12 4.92
C THR A 59 23.52 -0.85 4.24
N ASP A 60 24.73 -0.45 4.58
CA ASP A 60 26.00 -0.63 3.87
C ASP A 60 26.59 -2.05 3.91
N GLY A 61 25.72 -3.06 4.07
CA GLY A 61 26.05 -4.49 4.18
C GLY A 61 25.43 -5.15 5.42
N ASP A 62 24.93 -4.34 6.35
CA ASP A 62 24.40 -4.76 7.66
C ASP A 62 22.87 -4.98 7.69
N ASP A 63 22.22 -5.01 6.52
CA ASP A 63 20.82 -5.44 6.39
C ASP A 63 20.71 -6.95 6.70
N GLU A 64 20.60 -7.28 8.00
CA GLU A 64 20.40 -8.64 8.48
C GLU A 64 19.21 -9.28 7.75
N GLN A 65 19.39 -10.55 7.34
CA GLN A 65 18.29 -11.35 6.82
C GLN A 65 17.11 -11.30 7.80
N THR A 66 15.88 -11.15 7.29
CA THR A 66 14.68 -11.25 8.13
C THR A 66 14.74 -12.53 8.96
N PRO A 67 14.73 -12.43 10.32
CA PRO A 67 14.98 -13.58 11.18
C PRO A 67 14.01 -14.73 10.91
N ASN A 68 14.51 -15.96 10.87
CA ASN A 68 13.66 -17.15 10.77
C ASN A 68 13.06 -17.49 12.15
N GLN A 69 11.84 -18.03 12.14
CA GLN A 69 11.16 -18.49 13.34
C GLN A 69 10.44 -19.81 13.09
N THR A 70 9.90 -20.40 14.17
CA THR A 70 9.10 -21.62 14.09
C THR A 70 7.85 -21.41 13.21
N GLU A 71 7.54 -22.44 12.43
CA GLU A 71 6.31 -22.57 11.65
C GLU A 71 5.05 -22.61 12.55
N GLY A 72 5.21 -23.09 13.79
CA GLY A 72 4.07 -23.45 14.64
C GLY A 72 3.31 -24.68 14.13
N PRO A 73 2.29 -25.15 14.88
CA PRO A 73 1.60 -26.41 14.58
C PRO A 73 0.47 -26.27 13.54
N TYR A 74 0.28 -25.09 12.94
CA TYR A 74 -0.91 -24.75 12.15
C TYR A 74 -0.62 -24.38 10.70
N PHE A 75 0.56 -24.64 10.15
CA PHE A 75 0.77 -24.50 8.70
C PHE A 75 -0.03 -25.56 7.92
N LYS A 76 -0.48 -25.20 6.71
CA LYS A 76 -1.13 -26.12 5.76
C LYS A 76 -0.56 -25.86 4.36
N PRO A 77 0.07 -26.84 3.69
CA PRO A 77 0.52 -26.69 2.32
C PRO A 77 -0.68 -26.59 1.37
N GLY A 78 -0.47 -26.07 0.15
CA GLY A 78 -1.53 -25.97 -0.86
C GLY A 78 -2.53 -24.85 -0.60
N SER A 79 -2.10 -23.75 0.03
CA SER A 79 -2.91 -22.54 0.15
C SER A 79 -3.31 -22.01 -1.25
N PRO A 80 -4.47 -21.38 -1.42
CA PRO A 80 -4.87 -20.79 -2.69
C PRO A 80 -4.04 -19.56 -3.03
N GLU A 81 -3.76 -19.32 -4.32
CA GLU A 81 -3.11 -18.08 -4.77
C GLU A 81 -4.11 -16.91 -4.66
N ARG A 82 -3.92 -16.03 -3.67
CA ARG A 82 -4.74 -14.83 -3.43
C ARG A 82 -4.04 -13.84 -2.51
N ALA A 83 -4.18 -12.55 -2.85
CA ALA A 83 -3.74 -11.43 -2.03
C ALA A 83 -4.77 -10.98 -0.97
N ASN A 84 -6.05 -11.36 -1.14
CA ASN A 84 -7.12 -11.02 -0.20
C ASN A 84 -7.64 -12.28 0.50
N LEU A 85 -7.50 -12.29 1.83
CA LEU A 85 -7.92 -13.35 2.73
C LEU A 85 -9.30 -13.10 3.37
N VAL A 86 -9.84 -11.89 3.24
CA VAL A 86 -11.11 -11.48 3.83
C VAL A 86 -12.27 -11.95 2.97
N THR A 87 -13.23 -12.65 3.57
CA THR A 87 -14.49 -13.05 2.92
C THR A 87 -15.64 -12.12 3.32
N PRO A 88 -16.73 -12.02 2.54
CA PRO A 88 -17.91 -11.26 2.92
C PRO A 88 -18.46 -11.71 4.28
N GLY A 89 -18.75 -10.74 5.17
CA GLY A 89 -19.26 -11.01 6.52
C GLY A 89 -18.21 -11.47 7.54
N MET A 90 -16.93 -11.61 7.16
CA MET A 90 -15.86 -11.99 8.10
C MET A 90 -15.73 -10.95 9.24
N PRO A 91 -15.80 -11.37 10.52
CA PRO A 91 -15.67 -10.47 11.65
C PRO A 91 -14.19 -10.10 11.91
N GLY A 92 -13.95 -8.87 12.37
CA GLY A 92 -12.63 -8.39 12.73
C GLY A 92 -12.29 -7.01 12.15
N THR A 93 -11.26 -6.37 12.69
CA THR A 93 -10.72 -5.11 12.14
C THR A 93 -9.96 -5.43 10.86
N LYS A 94 -10.36 -4.84 9.73
CA LYS A 94 -9.63 -4.95 8.45
C LYS A 94 -8.18 -4.48 8.60
N LEU A 95 -7.26 -5.20 7.97
CA LEU A 95 -5.83 -4.94 7.97
C LEU A 95 -5.28 -5.11 6.55
N THR A 96 -4.60 -4.10 6.03
CA THR A 96 -3.78 -4.21 4.82
C THR A 96 -2.31 -4.22 5.22
N VAL A 97 -1.60 -5.33 4.96
CA VAL A 97 -0.13 -5.42 5.15
C VAL A 97 0.56 -5.27 3.79
N SER A 98 1.57 -4.43 3.67
CA SER A 98 2.33 -4.26 2.43
C SER A 98 3.82 -4.01 2.70
N GLY A 99 4.63 -4.08 1.64
CA GLY A 99 6.06 -3.86 1.69
C GLY A 99 6.76 -4.42 0.45
N ILE A 100 8.08 -4.52 0.52
CA ILE A 100 8.95 -5.02 -0.55
C ILE A 100 9.77 -6.22 -0.04
N VAL A 101 10.02 -7.19 -0.92
CA VAL A 101 11.00 -8.26 -0.68
C VAL A 101 12.31 -7.89 -1.38
N TYR A 102 13.40 -7.80 -0.62
CA TYR A 102 14.75 -7.46 -1.07
C TYR A 102 15.72 -8.65 -0.95
N SER A 103 16.79 -8.64 -1.74
CA SER A 103 18.02 -9.38 -1.46
C SER A 103 18.89 -8.63 -0.43
N ARG A 104 19.93 -9.28 0.11
CA ARG A 104 20.98 -8.60 0.90
C ARG A 104 21.81 -7.58 0.11
N SER A 105 21.79 -7.63 -1.22
CA SER A 105 22.34 -6.58 -2.10
C SER A 105 21.32 -5.48 -2.41
N CYS A 106 20.23 -5.44 -1.63
CA CYS A 106 19.12 -4.51 -1.70
C CYS A 106 18.48 -4.32 -3.09
N LYS A 107 18.45 -5.41 -3.86
CA LYS A 107 17.68 -5.50 -5.09
C LYS A 107 16.28 -6.01 -4.76
N PRO A 108 15.20 -5.35 -5.20
CA PRO A 108 13.87 -5.90 -5.06
C PRO A 108 13.76 -7.22 -5.83
N ILE A 109 13.17 -8.23 -5.21
CA ILE A 109 13.05 -9.58 -5.74
C ILE A 109 11.64 -9.73 -6.34
N ALA A 110 11.57 -9.71 -7.67
CA ALA A 110 10.34 -10.02 -8.39
C ALA A 110 9.99 -11.52 -8.30
N ARG A 111 8.69 -11.84 -8.29
CA ARG A 111 8.16 -13.21 -8.18
C ARG A 111 8.64 -14.00 -6.96
N ALA A 112 9.00 -13.33 -5.87
CA ALA A 112 9.17 -13.98 -4.57
C ALA A 112 7.80 -14.46 -4.07
N LEU A 113 7.70 -15.73 -3.70
CA LEU A 113 6.54 -16.31 -3.05
C LEU A 113 6.42 -15.74 -1.63
N LEU A 114 5.21 -15.36 -1.25
CA LEU A 114 4.80 -15.06 0.12
C LEU A 114 3.52 -15.85 0.43
N ASP A 115 3.62 -16.88 1.27
CA ASP A 115 2.49 -17.72 1.71
C ASP A 115 2.16 -17.39 3.17
N PHE A 116 0.98 -16.82 3.40
CA PHE A 116 0.55 -16.27 4.68
C PHE A 116 -0.50 -17.16 5.34
N TRP A 117 -0.40 -17.30 6.68
CA TRP A 117 -1.47 -17.86 7.49
C TRP A 117 -1.56 -17.18 8.86
N GLN A 118 -2.77 -17.10 9.40
CA GLN A 118 -3.03 -16.53 10.72
C GLN A 118 -4.29 -17.14 11.33
N CYS A 119 -4.55 -16.84 12.59
CA CYS A 119 -5.85 -17.07 13.21
C CYS A 119 -6.87 -15.97 12.85
N ASP A 120 -8.15 -16.28 13.10
CA ASP A 120 -9.25 -15.31 13.07
C ASP A 120 -9.16 -14.28 14.20
N ASN A 121 -10.11 -13.33 14.25
CA ASN A 121 -10.15 -12.31 15.29
C ASN A 121 -10.36 -12.86 16.72
N GLY A 122 -10.84 -14.11 16.87
CA GLY A 122 -10.98 -14.82 18.13
C GLY A 122 -9.70 -15.55 18.58
N GLY A 123 -8.71 -15.70 17.70
CA GLY A 123 -7.47 -16.43 17.97
C GLY A 123 -7.50 -17.90 17.55
N ILE A 124 -8.47 -18.31 16.73
CA ILE A 124 -8.67 -19.68 16.27
C ILE A 124 -8.10 -19.86 14.84
N TYR A 125 -7.38 -20.96 14.60
CA TYR A 125 -6.87 -21.32 13.27
C TYR A 125 -7.86 -22.24 12.54
N ASP A 126 -8.16 -21.94 11.27
CA ASP A 126 -8.88 -22.88 10.40
C ASP A 126 -7.95 -24.04 9.98
N ASN A 127 -8.22 -25.21 10.54
CA ASN A 127 -7.52 -26.46 10.22
C ASN A 127 -8.27 -27.32 9.18
N SER A 128 -9.55 -27.04 8.93
CA SER A 128 -10.38 -27.79 7.97
C SER A 128 -10.24 -27.22 6.57
N GLY A 129 -10.50 -25.93 6.40
CA GLY A 129 -10.42 -25.20 5.13
C GLY A 129 -9.12 -24.42 4.97
N TYR A 130 -9.22 -23.30 4.24
CA TYR A 130 -8.13 -22.34 4.01
C TYR A 130 -8.51 -20.92 4.43
N THR A 131 -9.45 -20.75 5.36
CA THR A 131 -9.83 -19.43 5.88
C THR A 131 -8.61 -18.73 6.47
N LEU A 132 -8.37 -17.48 6.10
CA LEU A 132 -7.16 -16.72 6.48
C LEU A 132 -5.83 -17.40 6.12
N ARG A 133 -5.81 -18.12 4.98
CA ARG A 133 -4.62 -18.68 4.34
C ARG A 133 -4.58 -18.33 2.86
N GLY A 134 -3.41 -18.04 2.33
CA GLY A 134 -3.22 -17.80 0.90
C GLY A 134 -1.82 -17.31 0.58
N HIS A 135 -1.38 -17.60 -0.63
CA HIS A 135 -0.08 -17.14 -1.13
C HIS A 135 -0.22 -16.15 -2.28
N GLN A 136 0.83 -15.38 -2.50
CA GLN A 136 0.96 -14.44 -3.61
C GLN A 136 2.42 -14.38 -4.06
N TYR A 137 2.65 -13.76 -5.21
CA TYR A 137 3.99 -13.47 -5.72
C TYR A 137 4.21 -11.96 -5.76
N THR A 138 5.42 -11.51 -5.42
CA THR A 138 5.79 -10.10 -5.56
C THR A 138 5.77 -9.63 -7.02
N ASP A 139 5.44 -8.36 -7.21
CA ASP A 139 5.45 -7.71 -8.53
C ASP A 139 6.88 -7.48 -9.08
N ALA A 140 6.99 -6.84 -10.25
CA ALA A 140 8.27 -6.53 -10.88
C ALA A 140 9.17 -5.57 -10.05
N ALA A 141 8.60 -4.84 -9.10
CA ALA A 141 9.30 -3.97 -8.14
C ALA A 141 9.49 -4.63 -6.77
N GLY A 142 9.26 -5.94 -6.65
CA GLY A 142 9.39 -6.70 -5.41
C GLY A 142 8.27 -6.43 -4.38
N LYS A 143 7.22 -5.69 -4.74
CA LYS A 143 6.15 -5.29 -3.82
C LYS A 143 5.14 -6.42 -3.61
N PHE A 144 4.55 -6.46 -2.41
CA PHE A 144 3.41 -7.31 -2.08
C PHE A 144 2.31 -6.50 -1.39
N THR A 145 1.09 -7.05 -1.34
CA THR A 145 -0.01 -6.50 -0.54
C THR A 145 -0.93 -7.62 -0.09
N LEU A 146 -1.17 -7.73 1.21
CA LEU A 146 -2.04 -8.70 1.86
C LEU A 146 -3.24 -7.96 2.47
N GLN A 147 -4.44 -8.27 2.00
CA GLN A 147 -5.69 -7.83 2.65
C GLN A 147 -6.16 -8.95 3.58
N THR A 148 -6.29 -8.64 4.86
CA THR A 148 -6.64 -9.59 5.92
C THR A 148 -7.41 -8.87 7.05
N ILE A 149 -7.54 -9.51 8.20
CA ILE A 149 -8.00 -8.89 9.46
C ILE A 149 -6.87 -8.92 10.49
N VAL A 150 -6.95 -8.05 11.50
CA VAL A 150 -6.12 -8.15 12.70
C VAL A 150 -6.43 -9.50 13.39
N PRO A 151 -5.48 -10.45 13.47
CA PRO A 151 -5.71 -11.73 14.13
C PRO A 151 -5.94 -11.55 15.63
N GLY A 152 -6.64 -12.49 16.26
CA GLY A 152 -6.84 -12.55 17.70
C GLY A 152 -5.59 -12.98 18.46
N LEU A 153 -5.74 -13.21 19.76
CA LEU A 153 -4.65 -13.68 20.63
C LEU A 153 -4.77 -15.19 20.86
N TYR A 154 -4.08 -15.98 20.03
CA TYR A 154 -3.91 -17.41 20.28
C TYR A 154 -3.33 -17.66 21.70
N PRO A 155 -3.80 -18.67 22.47
CA PRO A 155 -3.31 -18.93 23.83
C PRO A 155 -1.79 -19.06 23.94
N GLY A 156 -1.20 -18.39 24.94
CA GLY A 156 0.25 -18.42 25.19
C GLY A 156 1.13 -17.65 24.20
N ARG A 157 0.57 -17.00 23.17
CA ARG A 157 1.32 -16.25 22.16
C ARG A 157 0.93 -14.77 22.13
N THR A 158 1.83 -13.90 21.70
CA THR A 158 1.50 -12.51 21.31
C THR A 158 0.78 -12.49 19.97
N ARG A 159 0.26 -11.34 19.53
CA ARG A 159 -0.43 -11.23 18.23
C ARG A 159 0.57 -11.38 17.09
N HIS A 160 0.30 -12.30 16.15
CA HIS A 160 1.20 -12.61 15.05
C HIS A 160 0.46 -12.99 13.76
N ILE A 161 1.11 -12.75 12.63
CA ILE A 161 0.79 -13.34 11.32
C ILE A 161 1.98 -14.22 10.91
N HIS A 162 1.76 -15.46 10.49
CA HIS A 162 2.85 -16.29 9.96
C HIS A 162 3.05 -16.04 8.46
N VAL A 163 4.29 -16.23 8.01
CA VAL A 163 4.64 -16.14 6.59
C VAL A 163 5.78 -17.10 6.22
N LYS A 164 5.67 -17.71 5.05
CA LYS A 164 6.77 -18.31 4.31
C LYS A 164 7.14 -17.41 3.15
N ALA A 165 8.41 -17.02 3.07
CA ALA A 165 8.94 -16.18 2.01
C ALA A 165 10.01 -16.96 1.22
N GLN A 166 9.95 -16.94 -0.11
CA GLN A 166 10.89 -17.68 -0.95
C GLN A 166 11.16 -16.94 -2.26
N ALA A 167 12.42 -16.57 -2.51
CA ALA A 167 12.85 -16.07 -3.80
C ALA A 167 12.89 -17.22 -4.84
N PRO A 168 12.71 -16.95 -6.15
CA PRO A 168 12.70 -17.98 -7.18
C PRO A 168 13.89 -18.97 -7.10
N GLY A 169 13.59 -20.25 -6.92
CA GLY A 169 14.58 -21.33 -6.81
C GLY A 169 15.42 -21.34 -5.52
N GLN A 170 15.15 -20.47 -4.55
CA GLN A 170 15.91 -20.36 -3.29
C GLN A 170 15.27 -21.14 -2.14
N ARG A 171 15.92 -21.15 -0.97
CA ARG A 171 15.37 -21.75 0.26
C ARG A 171 14.19 -20.93 0.79
N ILE A 172 13.23 -21.61 1.42
CA ILE A 172 12.11 -20.98 2.12
C ILE A 172 12.59 -20.40 3.45
N LEU A 173 12.41 -19.10 3.65
CA LEU A 173 12.36 -18.47 4.97
C LEU A 173 10.99 -18.75 5.58
N THR A 174 10.95 -19.28 6.80
CA THR A 174 9.71 -19.34 7.61
C THR A 174 9.87 -18.37 8.77
N THR A 175 8.90 -17.48 8.97
CA THR A 175 8.94 -16.47 10.03
C THR A 175 7.54 -16.00 10.45
N GLN A 176 7.47 -15.02 11.35
CA GLN A 176 6.24 -14.42 11.86
C GLN A 176 6.37 -12.90 11.85
N LEU A 177 5.25 -12.18 11.76
CA LEU A 177 5.18 -10.72 11.85
C LEU A 177 4.40 -10.33 13.10
N TYR A 178 4.94 -9.40 13.89
CA TYR A 178 4.40 -8.98 15.18
C TYR A 178 3.80 -7.57 15.15
N PHE A 179 2.93 -7.30 16.13
CA PHE A 179 2.26 -6.01 16.28
C PHE A 179 2.89 -5.19 17.44
N PRO A 180 3.14 -3.88 17.25
CA PRO A 180 3.65 -3.01 18.29
C PRO A 180 2.61 -2.77 19.39
N GLY A 181 3.07 -2.62 20.63
CA GLY A 181 2.22 -2.29 21.78
C GLY A 181 1.38 -3.45 22.35
N GLU A 182 1.47 -4.66 21.80
CA GLU A 182 0.84 -5.84 22.40
C GLU A 182 1.50 -6.19 23.75
N PRO A 183 0.77 -6.26 24.87
CA PRO A 183 1.36 -6.55 26.18
C PRO A 183 2.13 -7.88 26.22
N ARG A 184 1.66 -8.88 25.46
CA ARG A 184 2.30 -10.20 25.36
C ARG A 184 3.65 -10.20 24.62
N ASN A 185 4.07 -9.12 23.97
CA ASN A 185 5.44 -9.00 23.45
C ASN A 185 6.49 -9.07 24.57
N GLN A 186 6.10 -8.77 25.82
CA GLN A 186 6.97 -8.87 27.00
C GLN A 186 7.10 -10.31 27.53
N THR A 187 6.25 -11.24 27.10
CA THR A 187 6.13 -12.58 27.70
C THR A 187 6.15 -13.73 26.69
N ASP A 188 5.90 -13.49 25.40
CA ASP A 188 6.06 -14.48 24.34
C ASP A 188 7.55 -14.71 24.07
N THR A 189 8.04 -15.90 24.37
CA THR A 189 9.48 -16.24 24.30
C THR A 189 10.05 -16.27 22.88
N ILE A 190 9.20 -16.20 21.85
CA ILE A 190 9.64 -16.08 20.45
C ILE A 190 9.31 -14.72 19.82
N TYR A 191 8.86 -13.73 20.59
CA TYR A 191 8.77 -12.36 20.10
C TYR A 191 10.17 -11.81 19.73
N ASP A 192 10.28 -11.20 18.54
CA ASP A 192 11.50 -10.53 18.08
C ASP A 192 11.13 -9.11 17.58
N PRO A 193 11.73 -8.04 18.12
CA PRO A 193 11.43 -6.67 17.69
C PRO A 193 11.81 -6.39 16.22
N ARG A 194 12.74 -7.15 15.62
CA ARG A 194 13.10 -7.05 14.19
C ARG A 194 11.97 -7.52 13.26
N LEU A 195 10.98 -8.23 13.81
CA LEU A 195 9.81 -8.74 13.09
C LEU A 195 8.54 -7.90 13.37
N LEU A 196 8.67 -6.72 13.97
CA LEU A 196 7.56 -5.78 14.15
C LEU A 196 7.14 -5.12 12.83
N MET A 197 5.84 -5.16 12.53
CA MET A 197 5.24 -4.33 11.49
C MET A 197 5.15 -2.87 11.94
N LYS A 198 5.43 -1.93 11.02
CA LYS A 198 5.12 -0.51 11.20
C LYS A 198 3.62 -0.32 11.00
N MET A 199 2.88 -0.11 12.08
CA MET A 199 1.41 -0.02 12.02
C MET A 199 0.90 1.41 11.80
N GLY A 200 -0.22 1.52 11.09
CA GLY A 200 -0.97 2.75 10.87
C GLY A 200 -2.46 2.49 10.66
N THR A 201 -3.15 3.50 10.12
CA THR A 201 -4.58 3.47 9.80
C THR A 201 -4.80 4.25 8.50
N ASP A 202 -5.72 3.78 7.65
CA ASP A 202 -6.21 4.50 6.48
C ASP A 202 -7.75 4.54 6.48
N GLN A 203 -8.35 5.01 5.38
CA GLN A 203 -9.82 5.05 5.20
C GLN A 203 -10.49 3.67 5.15
N ASN A 204 -9.73 2.58 4.99
CA ASN A 204 -10.23 1.21 4.82
C ASN A 204 -10.06 0.34 6.07
N GLY A 205 -9.16 0.71 6.99
CA GLY A 205 -8.91 0.01 8.24
C GLY A 205 -7.52 0.27 8.80
N ARG A 206 -6.93 -0.74 9.44
CA ARG A 206 -5.52 -0.69 9.85
C ARG A 206 -4.60 -0.97 8.68
N THR A 207 -3.41 -0.38 8.72
CA THR A 207 -2.31 -0.68 7.80
C THR A 207 -1.12 -1.24 8.57
N GLY A 208 -0.35 -2.11 7.94
CA GLY A 208 0.94 -2.60 8.43
C GLY A 208 1.96 -2.55 7.30
N ALA A 209 3.18 -2.07 7.58
CA ALA A 209 4.28 -2.09 6.62
C ALA A 209 5.44 -2.95 7.15
N PHE A 210 5.93 -3.88 6.32
CA PHE A 210 7.08 -4.72 6.63
C PHE A 210 7.82 -5.13 5.35
N ASP A 211 9.12 -4.88 5.31
CA ASP A 211 9.99 -5.26 4.20
C ASP A 211 10.78 -6.53 4.56
N PHE A 212 10.84 -7.50 3.66
CA PHE A 212 11.57 -8.75 3.86
C PHE A 212 12.96 -8.68 3.23
N VAL A 213 13.98 -9.22 3.89
CA VAL A 213 15.33 -9.40 3.35
C VAL A 213 15.64 -10.89 3.28
N LEU A 214 15.81 -11.41 2.06
CA LEU A 214 16.11 -12.81 1.81
C LEU A 214 17.59 -13.04 1.51
N MET A 215 18.14 -14.16 1.97
CA MET A 215 19.48 -14.61 1.57
C MET A 215 19.47 -15.17 0.14
N VAL A 216 19.47 -14.24 -0.80
CA VAL A 216 19.81 -14.46 -2.21
C VAL A 216 21.21 -13.85 -2.44
N PRO A 217 22.08 -14.51 -3.24
CA PRO A 217 23.33 -13.92 -3.72
C PRO A 217 23.14 -12.60 -4.49
#